data_AF-A0A0J5ZC77-F1
#
_entry.id   AF-A0A0J5ZC77-F1
#
_cell.length_a   1.000
_cell.length_b   1.000
_cell.length_c   1.000
_cell.angle_alpha   90.00
_cell.angle_beta   90.00
_cell.angle_gamma   90.00
#
_symmetry.space_group_name_H-M   'P 1'
#
loop_
_entity.id
_entity.type
_entity.pdbx_description
1 polymer ?
#
loop_
_entity_poly.entity_id
_entity_poly.type
_entity_poly.pdbx_seq_one_letter_code
_entity_poly.pdbx_strand_id
1 'polypeptide(L)'
;MKQHFLSPCLFVAAAALASPAPAAEYTWTDAAGAHAVTLARTESGDDVTLKVSATLDGRPDWTVRDYVKECPVDVILDVVPASIEMLDLLGNGRKQFLFAYKIGCRGDISADQVKYFLVDGGTKYVLRGEETVTVKGKFTDGGAPPVPNADLKAHPAFLHYMTKHWRGISVRNYE
;
A
#
# COMPACT_ATOMS: atom_id res chain seq x y z
N MET A 1 18.48 68.19 12.78
CA MET A 1 18.57 67.60 11.43
C MET A 1 18.53 66.09 11.55
N LYS A 2 17.56 65.48 10.84
CA LYS A 2 17.46 64.08 10.38
C LYS A 2 17.36 62.95 11.42
N GLN A 3 16.11 62.50 11.56
CA GLN A 3 15.70 61.17 11.97
C GLN A 3 16.33 60.09 11.07
N HIS A 4 16.69 58.95 11.65
CA HIS A 4 16.81 57.69 10.91
C HIS A 4 16.10 56.59 11.70
N PHE A 5 14.90 56.26 11.23
CA PHE A 5 14.15 55.07 11.61
C PHE A 5 14.86 53.85 11.03
N LEU A 6 15.23 52.89 11.90
CA LEU A 6 15.62 51.55 11.47
C LEU A 6 14.35 50.69 11.40
N SER A 7 13.94 50.39 10.18
CA SER A 7 12.82 49.50 9.87
C SER A 7 13.25 48.04 10.10
N PRO A 8 12.52 47.24 10.89
CA PRO A 8 12.79 45.82 10.98
C PRO A 8 12.28 45.14 9.70
N CYS A 9 13.19 44.53 8.93
CA CYS A 9 12.82 43.62 7.85
C CYS A 9 12.01 42.46 8.43
N LEU A 10 10.72 42.39 8.11
CA LEU A 10 9.96 41.16 8.23
C LEU A 10 10.53 40.16 7.22
N PHE A 11 11.23 39.14 7.73
CA PHE A 11 11.47 37.92 6.98
C PHE A 11 10.14 37.16 6.89
N VAL A 12 9.48 37.25 5.74
CA VAL A 12 8.37 36.33 5.41
C VAL A 12 9.01 34.99 5.05
N ALA A 13 8.99 34.05 5.99
CA ALA A 13 9.33 32.67 5.70
C ALA A 13 8.22 32.10 4.79
N ALA A 14 8.51 31.94 3.50
CA ALA A 14 7.66 31.18 2.60
C ALA A 14 7.75 29.71 3.02
N ALA A 15 6.73 29.24 3.76
CA ALA A 15 6.56 27.81 4.01
C ALA A 15 6.30 27.14 2.65
N ALA A 16 7.26 26.34 2.19
CA ALA A 16 7.05 25.47 1.04
C ALA A 16 5.92 24.50 1.41
N LEU A 17 4.73 24.72 0.85
CA LEU A 17 3.66 23.74 0.89
C LEU A 17 4.13 22.56 0.04
N ALA A 18 4.76 21.58 0.68
CA ALA A 18 4.94 20.26 0.08
C ALA A 18 3.53 19.75 -0.24
N SER A 19 3.15 19.79 -1.53
CA SER A 19 1.91 19.16 -1.96
C SER A 19 2.02 17.68 -1.61
N PRO A 20 1.15 17.13 -0.74
CA PRO A 20 1.17 15.70 -0.49
C PRO A 20 0.94 15.00 -1.83
N ALA A 21 1.74 13.96 -2.11
CA ALA A 21 1.52 13.10 -3.25
C ALA A 21 0.04 12.68 -3.30
N PRO A 22 -0.57 12.56 -4.49
CA PRO A 22 -1.99 12.24 -4.61
C PRO A 22 -2.27 10.90 -3.91
N ALA A 23 -3.09 10.96 -2.86
CA ALA A 23 -3.62 9.77 -2.21
C ALA A 23 -4.76 9.20 -3.05
N ALA A 24 -4.80 7.89 -3.23
CA ALA A 24 -5.95 7.22 -3.84
C ALA A 24 -7.00 6.98 -2.76
N GLU A 25 -8.27 7.29 -3.06
CA GLU A 25 -9.40 7.09 -2.15
C GLU A 25 -10.43 6.15 -2.77
N TYR A 26 -10.91 5.21 -1.97
CA TYR A 26 -11.92 4.22 -2.34
C TYR A 26 -13.07 4.29 -1.33
N THR A 27 -14.29 4.45 -1.82
CA THR A 27 -15.49 4.54 -0.97
C THR A 27 -16.55 3.54 -1.40
N TRP A 28 -17.28 2.99 -0.43
CA TRP A 28 -18.46 2.16 -0.70
C TRP A 28 -19.41 2.15 0.49
N THR A 29 -20.62 1.65 0.28
CA THR A 29 -21.57 1.37 1.35
C THR A 29 -21.99 -0.09 1.24
N ASP A 30 -22.08 -0.77 2.38
CA ASP A 30 -22.55 -2.13 2.49
C ASP A 30 -23.38 -2.34 3.77
N ALA A 31 -23.67 -3.59 4.13
CA ALA A 31 -24.49 -3.88 5.32
C ALA A 31 -23.86 -3.41 6.65
N ALA A 32 -22.56 -3.10 6.70
CA ALA A 32 -21.89 -2.59 7.88
C ALA A 32 -21.95 -1.06 8.00
N GLY A 33 -22.05 -0.33 6.88
CA GLY A 33 -22.08 1.13 6.86
C GLY A 33 -21.35 1.73 5.66
N ALA A 34 -21.01 3.02 5.76
CA ALA A 34 -20.25 3.76 4.77
C ALA A 34 -18.74 3.64 5.03
N HIS A 35 -17.99 3.12 4.07
CA HIS A 35 -16.55 2.91 4.15
C HIS A 35 -15.80 3.91 3.30
N ALA A 36 -14.63 4.33 3.78
CA ALA A 36 -13.64 5.04 2.97
C ALA A 36 -12.24 4.51 3.28
N VAL A 37 -11.44 4.23 2.26
CA VAL A 37 -10.06 3.75 2.36
C VAL A 37 -9.14 4.70 1.59
N THR A 38 -8.13 5.23 2.26
CA THR A 38 -7.13 6.13 1.69
C THR A 38 -5.76 5.46 1.65
N LEU A 39 -5.15 5.44 0.47
CA LEU A 39 -3.80 4.94 0.23
C LEU A 39 -2.88 6.14 0.01
N ALA A 40 -1.93 6.35 0.92
CA ALA A 40 -0.98 7.44 0.87
C ALA A 40 0.46 6.91 0.89
N ARG A 41 1.23 7.25 -0.14
CA ARG A 41 2.68 7.06 -0.19
C ARG A 41 3.33 8.41 0.05
N THR A 42 4.24 8.48 1.02
CA THR A 42 4.92 9.72 1.42
C THR A 42 6.42 9.50 1.45
N GLU A 43 7.17 10.49 0.99
CA GLU A 43 8.62 10.52 1.00
C GLU A 43 9.10 11.60 1.98
N SER A 44 10.15 11.30 2.75
CA SER A 44 10.75 12.24 3.70
C SER A 44 12.24 11.96 3.81
N GLY A 45 13.07 12.75 3.11
CA GLY A 45 14.48 12.39 2.91
C GLY A 45 14.57 11.09 2.12
N ASP A 46 15.41 10.15 2.59
CA ASP A 46 15.59 8.83 1.97
C ASP A 46 14.54 7.80 2.42
N ASP A 47 13.56 8.22 3.22
CA ASP A 47 12.53 7.36 3.75
C ASP A 47 11.27 7.41 2.90
N VAL A 48 10.73 6.24 2.56
CA VAL A 48 9.43 6.10 1.92
C VAL A 48 8.49 5.37 2.87
N THR A 49 7.27 5.88 3.02
CA THR A 49 6.22 5.26 3.82
C THR A 49 4.98 5.03 2.98
N LEU A 50 4.37 3.86 3.13
CA LEU A 50 3.01 3.58 2.66
C LEU A 50 2.09 3.50 3.87
N LYS A 51 0.99 4.25 3.82
CA LYS A 51 -0.10 4.18 4.79
C LYS A 51 -1.42 3.93 4.07
N VAL A 52 -2.09 2.85 4.43
CA VAL A 52 -3.46 2.53 4.00
C VAL A 52 -4.35 2.67 5.23
N SER A 53 -5.28 3.63 5.22
CA SER A 53 -6.15 3.93 6.38
C SER A 53 -7.60 3.81 5.97
N ALA A 54 -8.43 3.25 6.85
CA ALA A 54 -9.85 3.08 6.60
C ALA A 54 -10.72 3.76 7.66
N THR A 55 -11.90 4.19 7.24
CA THR A 55 -12.98 4.64 8.12
C THR A 55 -14.26 3.88 7.84
N LEU A 56 -15.07 3.70 8.89
CA LEU A 56 -16.44 3.20 8.86
C LEU A 56 -17.35 4.26 9.50
N ASP A 57 -18.34 4.72 8.76
CA ASP A 57 -19.23 5.83 9.13
C ASP A 57 -18.45 7.08 9.62
N GLY A 58 -17.34 7.37 8.94
CA GLY A 58 -16.45 8.49 9.25
C GLY A 58 -15.56 8.30 10.48
N ARG A 59 -15.61 7.14 11.15
CA ARG A 59 -14.76 6.82 12.31
C ARG A 59 -13.59 5.94 11.88
N PRO A 60 -12.39 6.10 12.47
CA PRO A 60 -11.27 5.20 12.18
C PRO A 60 -11.62 3.74 12.43
N ASP A 61 -11.28 2.87 11.48
CA ASP A 61 -11.54 1.42 11.57
C ASP A 61 -10.21 0.64 11.63
N TRP A 62 -9.44 0.66 10.54
CA TRP A 62 -8.15 -0.03 10.47
C TRP A 62 -7.08 0.76 9.72
N THR A 63 -5.83 0.35 9.92
CA THR A 63 -4.68 0.92 9.20
C THR A 63 -3.64 -0.16 8.92
N VAL A 64 -2.99 -0.06 7.76
CA VAL A 64 -1.76 -0.77 7.41
C VAL A 64 -0.69 0.28 7.15
N ARG A 65 0.50 0.08 7.72
CA ARG A 65 1.65 0.95 7.49
C ARG A 65 2.87 0.10 7.19
N ASP A 66 3.65 0.53 6.21
CA ASP A 66 4.95 -0.02 5.92
C ASP A 66 5.92 1.08 5.51
N TYR A 67 7.21 0.79 5.54
CA TYR A 67 8.23 1.77 5.21
C TYR A 67 9.50 1.11 4.69
N VAL A 68 10.22 1.87 3.86
CA VAL A 68 11.62 1.62 3.52
C VAL A 68 12.41 2.78 4.10
N LYS A 69 13.46 2.48 4.87
CA LYS A 69 14.34 3.47 5.50
C LYS A 69 15.72 3.40 4.86
N GLU A 70 16.36 4.56 4.73
CA GLU A 70 17.79 4.67 4.42
C GLU A 70 18.21 3.77 3.24
N CYS A 71 17.50 3.83 2.12
CA CYS A 71 17.82 3.01 0.95
C CYS A 71 18.85 3.74 0.07
N PRO A 72 20.08 3.22 -0.09
CA PRO A 72 21.12 3.88 -0.88
C PRO A 72 20.94 3.69 -2.40
N VAL A 73 19.87 3.03 -2.82
CA VAL A 73 19.56 2.62 -4.20
C VAL A 73 18.07 2.84 -4.46
N ASP A 74 17.45 2.12 -5.40
CA ASP A 74 16.04 2.30 -5.72
C ASP A 74 15.13 1.74 -4.63
N VAL A 75 14.17 2.57 -4.19
CA VAL A 75 13.11 2.19 -3.26
C VAL A 75 11.90 1.69 -4.02
N ILE A 76 11.47 0.47 -3.70
CA ILE A 76 10.19 -0.08 -4.13
C ILE A 76 9.25 -0.05 -2.92
N LEU A 77 8.16 0.71 -3.04
CA LEU A 77 7.07 0.68 -2.06
C LEU A 77 5.78 1.13 -2.73
N ASP A 78 5.24 0.25 -3.58
CA ASP A 78 4.19 0.60 -4.53
C ASP A 78 3.00 -0.36 -4.42
N VAL A 79 1.81 0.22 -4.41
CA VAL A 79 0.55 -0.54 -4.45
C VAL A 79 0.38 -1.12 -5.84
N VAL A 80 -0.05 -2.39 -5.92
CA VAL A 80 -0.39 -3.07 -7.17
C VAL A 80 -1.84 -2.69 -7.53
N PRO A 81 -2.11 -1.80 -8.51
CA PRO A 81 -3.46 -1.27 -8.70
C PRO A 81 -4.48 -2.36 -9.08
N ALA A 82 -4.05 -3.37 -9.84
CA ALA A 82 -4.88 -4.50 -10.25
C ALA A 82 -5.31 -5.42 -9.09
N SER A 83 -4.75 -5.25 -7.89
CA SER A 83 -5.12 -6.03 -6.70
C SER A 83 -6.21 -5.38 -5.85
N ILE A 84 -6.63 -4.16 -6.19
CA ILE A 84 -7.60 -3.40 -5.39
C ILE A 84 -9.00 -3.84 -5.76
N GLU A 85 -9.68 -4.49 -4.82
CA GLU A 85 -11.01 -5.06 -5.03
C GLU A 85 -11.90 -4.86 -3.80
N MET A 86 -13.21 -4.69 -4.03
CA MET A 86 -14.23 -4.66 -2.97
C MET A 86 -15.31 -5.69 -3.29
N LEU A 87 -15.26 -6.83 -2.62
CA LEU A 87 -16.07 -8.01 -2.95
C LEU A 87 -16.78 -8.57 -1.72
N ASP A 88 -18.02 -9.01 -1.88
CA ASP A 88 -18.70 -9.80 -0.85
C ASP A 88 -18.38 -11.29 -1.07
N LEU A 89 -17.23 -11.73 -0.56
CA LEU A 89 -16.74 -13.10 -0.71
C LEU A 89 -17.51 -14.10 0.18
N LEU A 90 -18.27 -13.60 1.16
CA LEU A 90 -19.03 -14.41 2.10
C LEU A 90 -20.53 -14.46 1.79
N GLY A 91 -21.02 -13.63 0.86
CA GLY A 91 -22.44 -13.52 0.51
C GLY A 91 -23.30 -12.98 1.64
N ASN A 92 -22.73 -12.20 2.57
CA ASN A 92 -23.41 -11.71 3.76
C ASN A 92 -23.76 -10.21 3.69
N GLY A 93 -23.58 -9.59 2.52
CA GLY A 93 -23.82 -8.18 2.30
C GLY A 93 -22.73 -7.25 2.82
N ARG A 94 -21.61 -7.78 3.34
CA ARG A 94 -20.44 -7.00 3.78
C ARG A 94 -19.28 -7.28 2.84
N LYS A 95 -18.71 -6.22 2.25
CA LYS A 95 -17.60 -6.35 1.30
C LYS A 95 -16.27 -6.41 2.05
N GLN A 96 -15.42 -7.32 1.61
CA GLN A 96 -14.02 -7.36 1.99
C GLN A 96 -13.22 -6.45 1.06
N PHE A 97 -12.27 -5.70 1.63
CA PHE A 97 -11.36 -4.83 0.89
C PHE A 97 -10.04 -5.55 0.67
N LEU A 98 -9.63 -5.72 -0.58
CA LEU A 98 -8.38 -6.36 -0.95
C LEU A 98 -7.43 -5.33 -1.55
N PHE A 99 -6.14 -5.46 -1.24
CA PHE A 99 -5.07 -4.69 -1.88
C PHE A 99 -3.72 -5.37 -1.63
N ALA A 100 -2.80 -5.22 -2.58
CA ALA A 100 -1.43 -5.68 -2.46
C ALA A 100 -0.46 -4.53 -2.71
N TYR A 101 0.74 -4.65 -2.15
CA TYR A 101 1.85 -3.79 -2.48
C TYR A 101 3.15 -4.58 -2.52
N LYS A 102 4.11 -4.00 -3.21
CA LYS A 102 5.47 -4.50 -3.43
C LYS A 102 6.41 -3.66 -2.58
N ILE A 103 7.38 -4.29 -1.94
CA ILE A 103 8.34 -3.61 -1.07
C ILE A 103 9.77 -4.16 -1.26
N GLY A 104 10.73 -3.25 -1.40
CA GLY A 104 12.14 -3.58 -1.60
C GLY A 104 13.05 -2.35 -1.58
N CYS A 105 14.35 -2.61 -1.47
CA CYS A 105 15.42 -1.63 -1.59
C CYS A 105 16.57 -2.31 -2.34
N ARG A 106 16.70 -2.05 -3.64
CA ARG A 106 17.67 -2.75 -4.51
C ARG A 106 17.95 -1.96 -5.78
N GLY A 107 19.13 -2.14 -6.36
CA GLY A 107 19.56 -1.48 -7.61
C GLY A 107 19.73 -2.45 -8.79
N ASP A 108 19.09 -3.61 -8.74
CA ASP A 108 19.19 -4.69 -9.73
C ASP A 108 17.80 -5.12 -10.25
N ILE A 109 17.65 -6.35 -10.74
CA ILE A 109 16.37 -6.91 -11.19
C ILE A 109 15.77 -7.95 -10.22
N SER A 110 16.37 -8.14 -9.04
CA SER A 110 15.99 -9.17 -8.05
C SER A 110 14.52 -9.04 -7.62
N ALA A 111 13.91 -10.12 -7.15
CA ALA A 111 12.51 -10.10 -6.73
C ALA A 111 12.28 -9.16 -5.53
N ASP A 112 11.12 -8.50 -5.51
CA ASP A 112 10.65 -7.74 -4.34
C ASP A 112 9.72 -8.60 -3.49
N GLN A 113 9.54 -8.19 -2.22
CA GLN A 113 8.52 -8.79 -1.37
C GLN A 113 7.13 -8.30 -1.79
N VAL A 114 6.16 -9.20 -1.82
CA VAL A 114 4.75 -8.90 -2.05
C VAL A 114 3.96 -9.17 -0.77
N LYS A 115 3.14 -8.20 -0.39
CA LYS A 115 2.19 -8.34 0.72
C LYS A 115 0.79 -8.10 0.18
N TYR A 116 -0.03 -9.15 0.15
CA TYR A 116 -1.42 -9.10 -0.30
C TYR A 116 -2.34 -9.18 0.93
N PHE A 117 -3.18 -8.16 1.11
CA PHE A 117 -4.12 -8.02 2.20
C PHE A 117 -5.55 -8.25 1.72
N LEU A 118 -6.33 -8.90 2.57
CA LEU A 118 -7.78 -8.86 2.59
C LEU A 118 -8.20 -8.37 3.97
N VAL A 119 -9.08 -7.39 4.03
CA VAL A 119 -9.59 -6.84 5.29
C VAL A 119 -11.09 -7.09 5.40
N ASP A 120 -11.51 -7.68 6.52
CA ASP A 120 -12.92 -7.91 6.87
C ASP A 120 -13.17 -7.46 8.31
N GLY A 121 -14.03 -6.45 8.50
CA GLY A 121 -14.36 -5.91 9.83
C GLY A 121 -13.13 -5.58 10.69
N GLY A 122 -12.13 -4.91 10.12
CA GLY A 122 -10.87 -4.56 10.79
C GLY A 122 -9.83 -5.68 10.92
N THR A 123 -10.24 -6.94 10.74
CA THR A 123 -9.36 -8.12 10.75
C THR A 123 -8.58 -8.20 9.44
N LYS A 124 -7.27 -8.44 9.54
CA LYS A 124 -6.34 -8.43 8.40
C LYS A 124 -5.87 -9.84 8.09
N TYR A 125 -6.28 -10.33 6.94
CA TYR A 125 -5.84 -11.61 6.38
C TYR A 125 -4.75 -11.32 5.38
N VAL A 126 -3.58 -11.94 5.55
CA VAL A 126 -2.38 -11.52 4.80
C VAL A 126 -1.70 -12.71 4.19
N LEU A 127 -1.43 -12.60 2.90
CA LEU A 127 -0.62 -13.53 2.10
C LEU A 127 0.69 -12.83 1.73
N ARG A 128 1.83 -13.40 2.14
CA ARG A 128 3.16 -12.80 1.92
C ARG A 128 4.05 -13.71 1.11
N GLY A 129 4.81 -13.16 0.18
CA GLY A 129 5.75 -13.93 -0.61
C GLY A 129 6.66 -13.02 -1.41
N GLU A 130 7.24 -13.57 -2.45
CA GLU A 130 8.13 -12.86 -3.37
C GLU A 130 7.46 -12.71 -4.73
N GLU A 131 7.86 -11.67 -5.44
CA GLU A 131 7.53 -11.55 -6.85
C GLU A 131 8.13 -12.69 -7.66
N THR A 132 7.52 -12.99 -8.80
CA THR A 132 8.16 -13.72 -9.87
C THR A 132 8.63 -12.73 -10.92
N VAL A 133 9.95 -12.65 -11.10
CA VAL A 133 10.55 -11.77 -12.10
C VAL A 133 10.76 -12.54 -13.39
N THR A 134 10.32 -11.96 -14.50
CA THR A 134 10.61 -12.49 -15.83
C THR A 134 11.26 -11.43 -16.72
N VAL A 135 12.15 -11.88 -17.61
CA VAL A 135 12.80 -11.05 -18.64
C VAL A 135 12.52 -11.72 -19.98
N LYS A 136 11.87 -11.01 -20.92
CA LYS A 136 11.45 -11.56 -22.23
C LYS A 136 10.66 -12.87 -22.07
N GLY A 137 9.77 -12.90 -21.08
CA GLY A 137 8.95 -14.06 -20.73
C GLY A 137 9.68 -15.23 -20.07
N LYS A 138 10.98 -15.11 -19.78
CA LYS A 138 11.76 -16.16 -19.10
C LYS A 138 11.88 -15.85 -17.61
N PHE A 139 11.59 -16.86 -16.77
CA PHE A 139 11.84 -16.78 -15.33
C PHE A 139 13.29 -16.37 -15.06
N THR A 140 13.46 -15.40 -14.16
CA THR A 140 14.77 -14.84 -13.81
C THR A 140 15.03 -14.96 -12.31
N ASP A 141 14.06 -14.59 -11.47
CA ASP A 141 14.24 -14.61 -10.02
C ASP A 141 12.90 -14.71 -9.25
N GLY A 142 13.01 -15.07 -7.97
CA GLY A 142 11.92 -15.12 -7.00
C GLY A 142 10.94 -16.27 -7.21
N GLY A 143 9.65 -16.01 -6.97
CA GLY A 143 8.58 -17.00 -7.11
C GLY A 143 8.49 -17.98 -5.94
N ALA A 144 9.09 -17.65 -4.80
CA ALA A 144 8.83 -18.38 -3.56
C ALA A 144 7.31 -18.45 -3.30
N PRO A 145 6.75 -19.64 -2.98
CA PRO A 145 5.33 -19.77 -2.71
C PRO A 145 4.89 -18.84 -1.57
N PRO A 146 3.74 -18.17 -1.70
CA PRO A 146 3.30 -17.26 -0.67
C PRO A 146 2.84 -18.01 0.59
N VAL A 147 3.10 -17.40 1.75
CA VAL A 147 2.78 -17.92 3.08
C VAL A 147 1.64 -17.08 3.68
N PRO A 148 0.51 -17.71 4.06
CA PRO A 148 -0.58 -17.02 4.75
C PRO A 148 -0.25 -16.80 6.24
N ASN A 149 -0.77 -15.71 6.83
CA ASN A 149 -0.82 -15.58 8.28
C ASN A 149 -1.81 -16.58 8.91
N ALA A 150 -1.77 -16.72 10.23
CA ALA A 150 -2.63 -17.66 10.97
C ALA A 150 -4.12 -17.43 10.70
N ASP A 151 -4.56 -16.16 10.67
CA ASP A 151 -5.95 -15.81 10.41
C ASP A 151 -6.40 -16.22 9.01
N LEU A 152 -5.58 -15.94 7.98
CA LEU A 152 -5.87 -16.37 6.60
C LEU A 152 -5.87 -17.88 6.47
N LYS A 153 -4.92 -18.56 7.13
CA LYS A 153 -4.86 -20.02 7.15
C LYS A 153 -6.13 -20.64 7.78
N ALA A 154 -6.70 -19.98 8.78
CA ALA A 154 -7.94 -20.40 9.43
C ALA A 154 -9.21 -20.08 8.63
N HIS A 155 -9.11 -19.35 7.50
CA HIS A 155 -10.25 -18.91 6.71
C HIS A 155 -10.19 -19.42 5.25
N PRO A 156 -10.64 -20.67 4.97
CA PRO A 156 -10.42 -21.33 3.68
C PRO A 156 -10.94 -20.58 2.45
N ALA A 157 -12.09 -19.91 2.55
CA ALA A 157 -12.66 -19.13 1.44
C ALA A 157 -11.73 -17.98 1.01
N PHE A 158 -11.19 -17.24 1.99
CA PHE A 158 -10.26 -16.15 1.76
C PHE A 158 -8.91 -16.68 1.26
N LEU A 159 -8.39 -17.75 1.89
CA LEU A 159 -7.14 -18.37 1.46
C LEU A 159 -7.21 -18.83 0.01
N HIS A 160 -8.30 -19.51 -0.36
CA HIS A 160 -8.51 -19.98 -1.72
C HIS A 160 -8.56 -18.81 -2.71
N TYR A 161 -9.33 -17.76 -2.40
CA TYR A 161 -9.43 -16.58 -3.25
C TYR A 161 -8.06 -15.93 -3.45
N MET A 162 -7.35 -15.60 -2.37
CA MET A 162 -6.09 -14.88 -2.44
C MET A 162 -5.00 -15.70 -3.14
N THR A 163 -4.93 -17.00 -2.88
CA THR A 163 -3.96 -17.89 -3.53
C THR A 163 -4.21 -18.01 -5.03
N LYS A 164 -5.49 -18.07 -5.46
CA LYS A 164 -5.86 -18.13 -6.87
C LYS A 164 -5.42 -16.87 -7.64
N HIS A 165 -5.51 -15.70 -7.03
CA HIS A 165 -5.18 -14.42 -7.67
C HIS A 165 -3.70 -14.02 -7.53
N TRP A 166 -2.94 -14.70 -6.65
CA TRP A 166 -1.54 -14.40 -6.35
C TRP A 166 -0.69 -14.14 -7.59
N ARG A 167 -0.72 -15.05 -8.57
CA ARG A 167 0.12 -14.94 -9.78
C ARG A 167 -0.15 -13.66 -10.58
N GLY A 168 -1.40 -13.20 -10.64
CA GLY A 168 -1.74 -11.95 -11.35
C GLY A 168 -1.20 -10.70 -10.65
N ILE A 169 -0.93 -10.81 -9.35
CA ILE A 169 -0.50 -9.71 -8.47
C ILE A 169 1.02 -9.70 -8.30
N SER A 170 1.65 -10.88 -8.23
CA SER A 170 3.05 -11.04 -7.86
C SER A 170 4.02 -11.15 -9.03
N VAL A 171 3.57 -11.00 -10.28
CA VAL A 171 4.47 -11.08 -11.44
C VAL A 171 5.01 -9.70 -11.82
N ARG A 172 6.29 -9.63 -12.17
CA ARG A 172 6.91 -8.48 -12.82
C ARG A 172 7.63 -8.93 -14.08
N ASN A 173 7.26 -8.31 -15.20
CA ASN A 173 7.81 -8.63 -16.51
C ASN A 173 8.68 -7.46 -16.99
N TYR A 174 9.89 -7.77 -17.42
CA TYR A 174 10.76 -6.90 -18.17
C TYR A 174 10.77 -7.33 -19.64
N GLU A 175 10.58 -6.37 -20.53
CA GLU A 175 10.61 -6.58 -22.00
C GLU A 175 12.04 -6.68 -22.56
#